data_AF-A0A2H9KYS6-F1
#
_entry.id   AF-A0A2H9KYS6-F1
#
_cell.length_a   1.000
_cell.length_b   1.000
_cell.length_c   1.000
_cell.angle_alpha   90.00
_cell.angle_beta   90.00
_cell.angle_gamma   90.00
#
_symmetry.space_group_name_H-M   'P 1'
#
loop_
_entity.id
_entity.type
_entity.pdbx_description
1 polymer ?
#
loop_
_entity_poly.entity_id
_entity_poly.type
_entity_poly.pdbx_seq_one_letter_code
_entity_poly.pdbx_strand_id
1 'polypeptide(L)'
;MPLPKNRSNSVRKIKYRAPDGTSRVRYRRRKKGKTHRCAISGEKLTGVHSTQSVAKTKRRPTRPFGGRLSPSVSRKVLKLRSRLAEGEITMDEVPIEFLPYMKGKEKK
;
A
#
# COMPACT_ATOMS: atom_id res chain seq x y z
N MET A 1 8.61 -30.19 22.98
CA MET A 1 8.64 -28.77 22.55
C MET A 1 8.35 -28.65 21.05
N PRO A 2 7.73 -27.57 20.53
CA PRO A 2 7.56 -27.38 19.08
C PRO A 2 8.92 -27.23 18.38
N LEU A 3 8.99 -27.68 17.13
CA LEU A 3 10.17 -27.51 16.26
C LEU A 3 10.66 -26.06 16.31
N PRO A 4 11.98 -25.78 16.33
CA PRO A 4 12.51 -24.41 16.41
C PRO A 4 11.90 -23.46 15.37
N LYS A 5 11.71 -23.93 14.12
CA LYS A 5 11.05 -23.15 13.05
C LYS A 5 9.64 -22.65 13.40
N ASN A 6 8.91 -23.38 14.25
CA ASN A 6 7.54 -23.10 14.66
C ASN A 6 7.43 -22.21 15.90
N ARG A 7 8.58 -21.78 16.47
CA ARG A 7 8.65 -20.84 17.59
C ARG A 7 8.69 -19.37 17.13
N SER A 8 8.99 -19.12 15.86
CA SER A 8 9.12 -17.77 15.31
C SER A 8 7.78 -17.02 15.19
N ASN A 9 7.84 -15.68 15.32
CA ASN A 9 6.70 -14.78 15.12
C ASN A 9 6.20 -14.71 13.66
N SER A 10 6.92 -15.31 12.72
CA SER A 10 6.52 -15.40 11.31
C SER A 10 5.41 -16.43 11.08
N VAL A 11 5.24 -17.37 12.02
CA VAL A 11 4.28 -18.47 11.96
C VAL A 11 3.19 -18.25 13.01
N ARG A 12 1.92 -18.41 12.63
CA ARG A 12 0.80 -18.44 13.58
C ARG A 12 0.37 -19.87 13.84
N LYS A 13 0.02 -20.14 15.11
CA LYS A 13 -0.57 -21.40 15.56
C LYS A 13 -2.09 -21.30 15.41
N ILE A 14 -2.69 -22.17 14.62
CA ILE A 14 -4.15 -22.26 14.46
C ILE A 14 -4.59 -23.57 15.09
N LYS A 15 -5.33 -23.51 16.19
CA LYS A 15 -6.00 -24.68 16.75
C LYS A 15 -7.23 -25.00 15.90
N TYR A 16 -7.40 -26.25 15.50
CA TYR A 16 -8.57 -26.69 14.73
C TYR A 16 -9.01 -28.07 15.19
N ARG A 17 -10.31 -28.35 15.03
CA ARG A 17 -10.88 -29.69 15.21
C ARG A 17 -10.64 -30.48 13.92
N ALA A 18 -9.97 -31.62 14.03
CA ALA A 18 -9.84 -32.57 12.94
C ALA A 18 -11.18 -33.30 12.73
N PRO A 19 -11.45 -33.84 11.52
CA PRO A 19 -12.67 -34.60 11.24
C PRO A 19 -12.88 -35.78 12.20
N ASP A 20 -11.77 -36.40 12.60
CA ASP A 20 -11.64 -37.47 13.61
C ASP A 20 -11.96 -37.02 15.07
N GLY A 21 -12.55 -35.84 15.26
CA GLY A 21 -12.89 -35.36 16.60
C GLY A 21 -11.67 -35.15 17.51
N THR A 22 -10.48 -34.93 16.96
CA THR A 22 -9.27 -34.60 17.73
C THR A 22 -8.89 -33.13 17.55
N SER A 23 -8.43 -32.48 18.62
CA SER A 23 -7.97 -31.08 18.54
C SER A 23 -6.50 -31.04 18.15
N ARG A 24 -6.19 -30.45 16.99
CA ARG A 24 -4.82 -30.40 16.43
C ARG A 24 -4.37 -28.95 16.20
N VAL A 25 -3.06 -28.72 16.10
CA VAL A 25 -2.46 -27.41 15.82
C VAL A 25 -1.88 -27.39 14.41
N ARG A 26 -2.36 -26.48 13.55
CA ARG A 26 -1.77 -26.20 12.24
C ARG A 26 -0.92 -24.94 12.32
N TYR A 27 0.32 -25.05 11.86
CA TYR A 27 1.23 -23.91 11.73
C TYR A 27 1.08 -23.29 10.33
N ARG A 28 0.80 -21.99 10.26
CA ARG A 28 0.68 -21.26 8.98
C ARG A 28 1.53 -20.00 8.99
N ARG A 29 2.19 -19.67 7.89
CA ARG A 29 2.87 -18.38 7.73
C ARG A 29 1.88 -17.22 7.86
N ARG A 30 2.27 -16.15 8.56
CA ARG A 30 1.46 -14.92 8.67
C ARG A 30 1.36 -14.25 7.29
N LYS A 31 0.15 -13.87 6.89
CA LYS A 31 -0.08 -13.09 5.66
C LYS A 31 0.34 -11.64 5.91
N LYS A 32 1.46 -11.22 5.31
CA LYS A 32 1.92 -9.82 5.31
C LYS A 32 1.24 -9.05 4.16
N GLY A 33 1.13 -7.72 4.27
CA GLY A 33 0.74 -6.85 3.14
C GLY A 33 -0.74 -6.78 2.80
N LYS A 34 -1.66 -7.09 3.73
CA LYS A 34 -3.11 -6.93 3.50
C LYS A 34 -3.59 -5.48 3.59
N THR A 35 -2.92 -4.66 4.39
CA THR A 35 -3.27 -3.26 4.60
C THR A 35 -2.25 -2.38 3.90
N HIS A 36 -2.72 -1.63 2.91
CA HIS A 36 -1.92 -0.64 2.19
C HIS A 36 -2.20 0.73 2.76
N ARG A 37 -1.18 1.56 2.87
CA ARG A 37 -1.27 2.92 3.40
C ARG A 37 -0.82 3.92 2.35
N CYS A 38 -1.43 5.10 2.38
CA CYS A 38 -1.00 6.25 1.59
C CYS A 38 0.43 6.65 1.98
N ALA A 39 1.27 6.97 0.99
CA ALA A 39 2.65 7.35 1.24
C ALA A 39 2.80 8.71 1.97
N ILE A 40 1.81 9.60 1.86
CA ILE A 40 1.82 10.93 2.47
C ILE A 40 0.93 10.94 3.72
N SER A 41 -0.37 10.71 3.56
CA SER A 41 -1.34 10.81 4.67
C SER A 41 -1.36 9.60 5.61
N GLY A 42 -0.74 8.47 5.25
CA GLY A 42 -0.81 7.23 6.03
C GLY A 42 -2.19 6.53 6.05
N GLU A 43 -3.21 7.13 5.43
CA GLU A 43 -4.57 6.59 5.35
C GLU A 43 -4.61 5.19 4.71
N LYS A 44 -5.53 4.34 5.18
CA LYS A 44 -5.72 3.00 4.61
C LYS A 44 -6.28 3.09 3.19
N LEU A 45 -5.56 2.51 2.23
CA LEU A 45 -6.01 2.44 0.84
C LEU A 45 -6.98 1.28 0.64
N THR A 46 -8.14 1.58 0.06
CA THR A 46 -9.16 0.61 -0.35
C THR A 46 -8.90 0.13 -1.78
N GLY A 47 -9.31 -1.11 -2.09
CA GLY A 47 -9.18 -1.67 -3.44
C GLY A 47 -7.74 -1.93 -3.91
N VAL A 48 -6.79 -2.06 -2.97
CA VAL A 48 -5.39 -2.37 -3.25
C VAL A 48 -5.03 -3.73 -2.68
N HIS A 49 -4.39 -4.57 -3.50
CA HIS A 49 -3.94 -5.90 -3.09
C HIS A 49 -2.48 -6.15 -3.51
N SER A 50 -1.72 -6.79 -2.63
CA SER A 50 -0.31 -7.20 -2.85
C SER A 50 -0.18 -8.64 -3.35
N THR A 51 -1.30 -9.33 -3.56
CA THR A 51 -1.31 -10.73 -3.98
C THR A 51 -0.87 -10.84 -5.44
N GLN A 52 0.29 -11.47 -5.64
CA GLN A 52 0.85 -11.72 -6.98
C GLN A 52 0.00 -12.67 -7.84
N SER A 53 -0.87 -13.47 -7.24
CA SER A 53 -1.78 -14.36 -8.00
C SER A 53 -2.95 -13.63 -8.69
N VAL A 54 -3.14 -12.34 -8.40
CA VAL A 54 -4.29 -11.56 -8.91
C VAL A 54 -3.86 -10.77 -10.15
N ALA A 55 -4.78 -10.60 -11.12
CA ALA A 55 -4.54 -9.81 -12.33
C ALA A 55 -4.17 -8.34 -12.03
N LYS A 56 -3.39 -7.69 -12.91
CA LYS A 56 -2.86 -6.33 -12.72
C LYS A 56 -3.97 -5.30 -12.43
N THR A 57 -5.10 -5.38 -13.13
CA THR A 57 -6.26 -4.51 -12.96
C THR A 57 -6.93 -4.68 -11.60
N LYS A 58 -6.95 -5.89 -11.05
CA LYS A 58 -7.53 -6.19 -9.74
C LYS A 58 -6.58 -5.88 -8.58
N ARG A 59 -5.31 -5.54 -8.83
CA ARG A 59 -4.34 -5.16 -7.78
C ARG A 59 -4.44 -3.70 -7.37
N ARG A 60 -4.86 -2.81 -8.27
CA ARG A 60 -4.90 -1.36 -8.04
C ARG A 60 -5.97 -0.67 -8.87
N PRO A 61 -6.55 0.45 -8.38
CA PRO A 61 -7.41 1.31 -9.18
C PRO A 61 -6.69 1.88 -10.41
N THR A 62 -7.45 2.17 -11.47
CA THR A 62 -6.95 2.70 -12.76
C THR A 62 -6.58 4.18 -12.73
N ARG A 63 -7.00 4.94 -11.70
CA ARG A 63 -6.70 6.37 -11.58
C ARG A 63 -5.20 6.67 -11.43
N PRO A 64 -4.75 7.91 -11.74
CA PRO A 64 -3.39 8.35 -11.44
C PRO A 64 -3.00 8.11 -9.99
N PHE A 65 -1.76 7.65 -9.79
CA PHE A 65 -1.20 7.28 -8.48
C PHE A 65 -2.03 6.25 -7.69
N GLY A 66 -2.88 5.48 -8.39
CA GLY A 66 -3.68 4.40 -7.81
C GLY A 66 -2.79 3.35 -7.14
N GLY A 67 -3.10 3.04 -5.87
CA GLY A 67 -2.33 2.08 -5.07
C GLY A 67 -1.15 2.67 -4.28
N ARG A 68 -0.84 3.97 -4.44
CA ARG A 68 0.22 4.65 -3.68
C ARG A 68 -0.28 5.87 -2.90
N LEU A 69 -1.12 6.69 -3.52
CA LEU A 69 -1.71 7.87 -2.89
C LEU A 69 -3.21 7.67 -2.66
N SER A 70 -3.76 8.26 -1.61
CA SER A 70 -5.21 8.34 -1.43
C SER A 70 -5.84 9.30 -2.46
N PRO A 71 -7.15 9.20 -2.72
CA PRO A 71 -7.81 10.04 -3.73
C PRO A 71 -7.67 11.55 -3.43
N SER A 72 -7.73 11.93 -2.16
CA SER A 72 -7.58 13.32 -1.69
C SER A 72 -6.18 13.87 -2.02
N VAL A 73 -5.14 13.15 -1.62
CA VAL A 73 -3.74 13.52 -1.86
C VAL A 73 -3.43 13.52 -3.36
N SER A 74 -3.93 12.54 -4.11
CA SER A 74 -3.77 12.50 -5.56
C SER A 74 -4.36 13.72 -6.26
N ARG A 75 -5.51 14.23 -5.80
CA ARG A 75 -6.12 15.45 -6.35
C ARG A 75 -5.26 16.68 -6.06
N LYS A 76 -4.69 16.79 -4.86
CA LYS A 76 -3.77 17.88 -4.49
C LYS A 76 -2.53 17.88 -5.38
N VAL A 77 -1.92 16.72 -5.58
CA VAL A 77 -0.75 16.56 -6.47
C VAL A 77 -1.07 17.01 -7.90
N LEU A 78 -2.22 16.60 -8.44
CA LEU A 78 -2.60 16.99 -9.80
C LEU A 78 -2.80 18.50 -9.94
N LYS A 79 -3.43 19.15 -8.95
CA LYS A 79 -3.60 20.60 -8.92
C LYS A 79 -2.25 21.33 -8.86
N LEU A 80 -1.39 20.96 -7.92
CA LEU A 80 -0.05 21.54 -7.78
C LEU A 80 0.76 21.39 -9.05
N ARG A 81 0.68 20.22 -9.70
CA ARG A 81 1.34 19.96 -10.98
C ARG A 81 0.82 20.82 -12.13
N SER A 82 -0.46 21.20 -12.12
CA SER A 82 -1.02 22.15 -13.11
C SER A 82 -0.47 23.55 -12.89
N ARG A 83 -0.52 24.04 -11.64
CA ARG A 83 -0.05 25.38 -11.27
C ARG A 83 1.44 25.58 -11.53
N LEU A 84 2.26 24.57 -11.21
CA LEU A 84 3.69 24.57 -11.52
C LEU A 84 3.95 24.62 -13.04
N ALA A 85 3.14 23.92 -13.84
CA ALA A 85 3.27 23.92 -15.29
C ALA A 85 2.80 25.25 -15.92
N GLU A 86 1.81 25.91 -15.31
CA GLU A 86 1.34 27.24 -15.71
C GLU A 86 2.32 28.34 -15.29
N GLY A 87 3.15 28.10 -14.28
CA GLY A 87 4.12 29.03 -13.73
C GLY A 87 3.56 29.93 -12.63
N GLU A 88 2.41 29.57 -12.05
CA GLU A 88 1.80 30.30 -10.93
C GLU A 88 2.57 30.12 -9.61
N ILE A 89 3.34 29.02 -9.51
CA ILE A 89 4.00 28.57 -8.29
C ILE A 89 5.43 28.16 -8.65
N THR A 90 6.40 28.55 -7.84
CA THR A 90 7.79 28.10 -7.95
C THR A 90 8.00 26.77 -7.21
N MET A 91 9.06 26.02 -7.53
CA MET A 91 9.30 24.71 -6.90
C MET A 91 9.54 24.82 -5.38
N ASP A 92 10.02 25.97 -4.92
CA ASP A 92 10.30 26.26 -3.51
C ASP A 92 9.04 26.45 -2.66
N GLU A 93 7.95 26.89 -3.29
CA GLU A 93 6.64 27.06 -2.65
C GLU A 93 5.88 25.73 -2.48
N VAL A 94 6.35 24.66 -3.13
CA VAL A 94 5.72 23.34 -3.04
C VAL A 94 6.13 22.67 -1.71
N PRO A 95 5.17 22.12 -0.94
CA PRO A 95 5.52 21.41 0.28
C PRO A 95 6.42 20.21 0.00
N ILE A 96 7.40 19.99 0.88
CA ILE A 96 8.47 18.97 0.76
C ILE A 96 7.89 17.58 0.47
N GLU A 97 6.76 17.23 1.09
CA GLU A 97 6.06 15.95 0.90
C GLU A 97 5.65 15.67 -0.55
N PHE A 98 5.40 16.72 -1.34
CA PHE A 98 4.93 16.64 -2.71
C PHE A 98 6.05 16.70 -3.74
N LEU A 99 7.27 17.13 -3.38
CA LEU A 99 8.42 17.25 -4.28
C LEU A 99 8.71 15.98 -5.10
N PRO A 100 8.62 14.74 -4.54
CA PRO A 100 8.85 13.52 -5.31
C PRO A 100 7.90 13.34 -6.51
N TYR A 101 6.74 14.01 -6.48
CA TYR A 101 5.69 13.90 -7.49
C TYR A 101 5.70 15.05 -8.51
N MET A 102 6.54 16.07 -8.31
CA MET A 102 6.64 17.26 -9.17
C MET A 102 7.81 17.23 -10.16
N LYS A 103 8.73 16.26 -10.04
CA LYS A 103 9.92 16.17 -10.91
C LYS A 103 9.57 16.22 -12.40
N GLY A 104 10.27 17.08 -13.15
CA GLY A 104 10.24 17.16 -14.62
C GLY A 104 9.06 17.95 -15.20
N LYS A 105 8.48 18.89 -14.44
CA LYS A 105 7.32 19.70 -14.86
C LYS A 105 7.56 21.21 -14.85
N GLU A 106 8.82 21.63 -14.74
CA GLU A 106 9.20 23.03 -14.91
C GLU A 106 8.87 23.49 -16.34
N LYS A 107 8.28 24.69 -16.46
CA LYS A 107 8.17 25.39 -17.74
C LYS A 107 9.61 25.62 -18.23
N LYS A 108 9.93 25.09 -19.41
CA LYS A 108 11.13 25.51 -20.14
C LYS A 108 10.97 26.95 -20.61
#